data_AF-A0A356JX54-F1
#
_entry.id   AF-A0A356JX54-F1
#
_cell.length_a   1.000
_cell.length_b   1.000
_cell.length_c   1.000
_cell.angle_alpha   90.00
_cell.angle_beta   90.00
_cell.angle_gamma   90.00
#
_symmetry.space_group_name_H-M   'P 1'
#
loop_
_entity.id
_entity.type
_entity.pdbx_description
1 polymer ?
#
loop_
_entity_poly.entity_id
_entity_poly.type
_entity_poly.pdbx_seq_one_letter_code
_entity_poly.pdbx_strand_id
1 'polypeptide(L)'
;MSKKSRLFMIIAVLAVCFAFLWPSISWYVRTPKEDKVLALSSLENIKNYSSFKANSEVRKLVDAVKANSETPVPEDCQWLVKQAKKNFKTAGEKVPATILLKDALNSFDSKSELASFIEGIYRKKILKTKDYYKNSVKLGLDLSGGMNVIVKADLDSVIAKQGDAVLDTATLKADIMAQAVETLTNRIDRFGLSSPTIRQQGEDRIYIELPGSAEADQINSIIQGRGILNFRLVDNEATSNFNAYYYNNPDTTFDIRGNLVDSSIIPEDCEVLGYYTTDAYGLDQREGYLVVKKEVALDGKHIKSADVGAEELTGRPAVTFSLDAEGAEIFGKFTGEHVGENLCIVSDNKIKSNATINTAITGGNVQITGFGQREAQNLRKVLQTAWLDVPLSVESQQVIGASLGEQAIRQGLLAVAVGLISIMVFMLIWYKGSGINACVSQVLNLYIMFSILSAFNLTITLPTVAGMILTIGMATDANVIIFERIKEERRLGKDRASSVSAGFDNAFWAIMDSNITTFIAAIFMTQLGSGAVQGFAVSLAIGVVSTVFTALVVSRLIFDFQTEVLKVKNISIGWGIK
;
A
#
# COMPACT_ATOMS: atom_id res chain seq x y z
N MET A 1 23.44 -26.24 23.38
CA MET A 1 22.14 -26.71 22.83
C MET A 1 22.24 -28.16 22.40
N SER A 2 21.22 -28.99 22.67
CA SER A 2 21.16 -30.34 22.13
C SER A 2 20.93 -30.34 20.61
N LYS A 3 21.42 -31.36 19.90
CA LYS A 3 21.38 -31.45 18.42
C LYS A 3 19.95 -31.42 17.88
N LYS A 4 19.03 -32.13 18.54
CA LYS A 4 17.58 -32.11 18.21
C LYS A 4 16.96 -30.72 18.39
N SER A 5 17.35 -30.00 19.44
CA SER A 5 16.90 -28.63 19.67
C SER A 5 17.40 -27.67 18.58
N ARG A 6 18.64 -27.84 18.09
CA ARG A 6 19.18 -27.03 16.98
C ARG A 6 18.46 -27.30 15.65
N LEU A 7 18.20 -28.57 15.32
CA LEU A 7 17.43 -28.94 14.13
C LEU A 7 16.01 -28.36 14.17
N PHE A 8 15.31 -28.50 15.30
CA PHE A 8 13.98 -27.93 15.48
C PHE A 8 13.99 -26.41 15.36
N MET A 9 14.95 -25.74 16.00
CA MET A 9 15.13 -24.29 15.88
C MET A 9 15.32 -23.86 14.42
N ILE A 10 16.16 -24.54 13.66
CA ILE A 10 16.39 -24.20 12.25
C ILE A 10 15.12 -24.40 11.42
N ILE A 11 14.40 -25.52 11.59
CA ILE A 11 13.14 -25.74 10.87
C ILE A 11 12.10 -24.67 11.22
N ALA A 12 11.98 -24.31 12.51
CA ALA A 12 11.08 -23.25 12.97
C ALA A 12 11.46 -21.90 12.35
N VAL A 13 12.74 -21.53 12.35
CA VAL A 13 13.24 -20.30 11.72
C VAL A 13 12.93 -20.30 10.22
N LEU A 14 13.20 -21.40 9.51
CA LEU A 14 12.93 -21.48 8.06
C LEU A 14 11.44 -21.38 7.72
N ALA A 15 10.57 -21.96 8.56
CA ALA A 15 9.12 -21.85 8.41
C ALA A 15 8.62 -20.41 8.62
N VAL A 16 9.14 -19.72 9.64
CA VAL A 16 8.84 -18.30 9.90
C VAL A 16 9.36 -17.43 8.74
N CYS A 17 10.59 -17.66 8.29
CA CYS A 17 11.17 -16.99 7.14
C CYS A 17 10.32 -17.20 5.86
N PHE A 18 9.76 -18.39 5.67
CA PHE A 18 8.89 -18.68 4.53
C PHE A 18 7.59 -17.88 4.60
N ALA A 19 6.97 -17.84 5.79
CA ALA A 19 5.75 -17.06 6.01
C ALA A 19 5.96 -15.57 5.71
N PHE A 20 7.11 -15.00 6.10
CA PHE A 20 7.45 -13.60 5.81
C PHE A 20 7.76 -13.33 4.34
N LEU A 21 8.32 -14.31 3.62
CA LEU A 21 8.73 -14.14 2.22
C LEU A 21 7.55 -14.41 1.26
N TRP A 22 6.51 -15.11 1.71
CA TRP A 22 5.34 -15.48 0.91
C TRP A 22 4.60 -14.31 0.23
N PRO A 23 4.34 -13.16 0.89
CA PRO A 23 3.73 -12.00 0.24
C PRO A 23 4.57 -11.47 -0.91
N SER A 24 5.89 -11.40 -0.73
CA SER A 24 6.84 -10.96 -1.76
C SER A 24 6.89 -11.90 -2.96
N ILE A 25 6.94 -13.21 -2.75
CA ILE A 25 6.84 -14.19 -3.86
C ILE A 25 5.51 -14.03 -4.59
N SER A 26 4.41 -13.94 -3.83
CA SER A 26 3.07 -13.84 -4.40
C SER A 26 2.96 -12.60 -5.28
N TRP A 27 3.46 -11.46 -4.80
CA TRP A 27 3.48 -10.21 -5.56
C TRP A 27 4.40 -10.27 -6.78
N TYR A 28 5.69 -10.55 -6.62
CA TYR A 28 6.65 -10.42 -7.73
C TYR A 28 6.53 -11.54 -8.77
N VAL A 29 6.31 -12.78 -8.33
CA VAL A 29 6.38 -13.97 -9.20
C VAL A 29 5.01 -14.45 -9.66
N ARG A 30 4.00 -14.44 -8.78
CA ARG A 30 2.70 -15.09 -9.06
C ARG A 30 1.64 -14.15 -9.62
N THR A 31 1.66 -12.87 -9.26
CA THR A 31 0.65 -11.90 -9.71
C THR A 31 0.92 -11.43 -11.15
N PRO A 32 -0.04 -11.57 -12.07
CA PRO A 32 0.05 -11.02 -13.43
C PRO A 32 0.20 -9.50 -13.45
N LYS A 33 0.76 -8.94 -14.53
CA LYS A 33 0.96 -7.48 -14.66
C LYS A 33 -0.34 -6.69 -14.57
N GLU A 34 -1.42 -7.19 -15.16
CA GLU A 34 -2.75 -6.55 -15.11
C GLU A 34 -3.26 -6.44 -13.66
N ASP A 35 -3.27 -7.55 -12.92
CA ASP A 35 -3.69 -7.58 -11.51
C ASP A 35 -2.81 -6.68 -10.62
N LYS A 36 -1.53 -6.47 -10.97
CA LYS A 36 -0.65 -5.50 -10.28
C LYS A 36 -1.10 -4.06 -10.51
N VAL A 37 -1.40 -3.67 -11.75
CA VAL A 37 -1.87 -2.31 -12.07
C VAL A 37 -3.16 -2.00 -11.32
N LEU A 38 -4.09 -2.95 -11.30
CA LEU A 38 -5.34 -2.83 -10.57
C LEU A 38 -5.14 -2.75 -9.05
N ALA A 39 -4.28 -3.60 -8.48
CA ALA A 39 -4.00 -3.56 -7.04
C ALA A 39 -3.32 -2.25 -6.59
N LEU A 40 -2.52 -1.63 -7.46
CA LEU A 40 -1.86 -0.35 -7.20
C LEU A 40 -2.77 0.87 -7.34
N SER A 41 -3.94 0.71 -7.97
CA SER A 41 -4.91 1.79 -8.16
C SER A 41 -5.64 2.18 -6.86
N SER A 42 -6.36 3.31 -6.90
CA SER A 42 -7.15 3.82 -5.78
C SER A 42 -8.25 2.82 -5.36
N LEU A 43 -8.70 2.88 -4.10
CA LEU A 43 -9.79 2.01 -3.64
C LEU A 43 -11.08 2.21 -4.44
N GLU A 44 -11.30 3.43 -4.93
CA GLU A 44 -12.43 3.75 -5.80
C GLU A 44 -12.29 3.09 -7.17
N ASN A 45 -11.11 3.13 -7.80
CA ASN A 45 -10.87 2.44 -9.06
C ASN A 45 -11.04 0.93 -8.92
N ILE A 46 -10.59 0.35 -7.80
CA ILE A 46 -10.83 -1.06 -7.48
C ILE A 46 -12.33 -1.35 -7.35
N LYS A 47 -13.09 -0.48 -6.69
CA LYS A 47 -14.55 -0.60 -6.57
C LYS A 47 -15.21 -0.52 -7.94
N ASN A 48 -14.96 0.54 -8.70
CA ASN A 48 -15.52 0.76 -10.04
C ASN A 48 -15.23 -0.41 -10.98
N TYR A 49 -13.99 -0.88 -11.03
CA TYR A 49 -13.62 -2.05 -11.83
C TYR A 49 -14.36 -3.31 -11.37
N SER A 50 -14.45 -3.54 -10.06
CA SER A 50 -15.12 -4.72 -9.51
C SER A 50 -16.62 -4.71 -9.83
N SER A 51 -17.29 -3.56 -9.69
CA SER A 51 -18.70 -3.39 -10.05
C SER A 51 -18.93 -3.57 -11.55
N PHE A 52 -18.09 -2.95 -12.40
CA PHE A 52 -18.15 -3.12 -13.86
C PHE A 52 -18.01 -4.60 -14.28
N LYS A 53 -16.98 -5.29 -13.75
CA LYS A 53 -16.77 -6.72 -14.02
C LYS A 53 -17.91 -7.58 -13.51
N ALA A 54 -18.46 -7.27 -12.33
CA ALA A 54 -19.60 -7.99 -11.79
C ALA A 54 -20.83 -7.86 -12.69
N ASN A 55 -21.19 -6.64 -13.10
CA ASN A 55 -22.34 -6.40 -13.97
C ASN A 55 -22.17 -7.08 -15.34
N SER A 56 -20.97 -6.99 -15.93
CA SER A 56 -20.64 -7.67 -17.18
C SER A 56 -20.77 -9.20 -17.07
N GLU A 57 -20.30 -9.80 -15.97
CA GLU A 57 -20.43 -11.24 -15.74
C GLU A 57 -21.89 -11.66 -15.49
N VAL A 58 -22.66 -10.90 -14.70
CA VAL A 58 -24.10 -11.17 -14.52
C VAL A 58 -24.81 -11.19 -15.86
N ARG A 59 -24.53 -10.22 -16.74
CA ARG A 59 -25.12 -10.17 -18.08
C ARG A 59 -24.78 -11.41 -18.90
N LYS A 60 -23.50 -11.81 -18.96
CA LYS A 60 -23.08 -13.03 -19.65
C LYS A 60 -23.78 -14.28 -19.11
N LEU A 61 -23.90 -14.43 -17.80
CA LEU A 61 -24.55 -15.58 -17.18
C LEU A 61 -26.05 -15.61 -17.48
N VAL A 62 -26.72 -14.45 -17.42
CA VAL A 62 -28.15 -14.33 -17.76
C VAL A 62 -28.38 -14.62 -19.24
N ASP A 63 -27.54 -14.11 -20.13
CA ASP A 63 -27.67 -14.34 -21.56
C ASP A 63 -27.33 -15.80 -21.94
N ALA A 64 -26.40 -16.44 -21.25
CA ALA A 64 -26.13 -17.87 -21.39
C ALA A 64 -27.35 -18.73 -21.02
N VAL A 65 -28.05 -18.38 -19.93
CA VAL A 65 -29.30 -19.08 -19.54
C VAL A 65 -30.44 -18.83 -20.53
N LYS A 66 -30.53 -17.62 -21.11
CA LYS A 66 -31.51 -17.33 -22.17
C LYS A 66 -31.22 -18.13 -23.45
N ALA A 67 -29.95 -18.34 -23.78
CA ALA A 67 -29.54 -19.09 -24.97
C ALA A 67 -29.76 -20.60 -24.81
N ASN A 68 -29.47 -21.17 -23.64
CA ASN A 68 -29.74 -22.56 -23.32
C ASN A 68 -30.03 -22.75 -21.82
N SER A 69 -31.25 -23.22 -21.51
CA SER A 69 -31.71 -23.43 -20.13
C SER A 69 -31.04 -24.60 -19.41
N GLU A 70 -30.39 -25.52 -20.13
CA GLU A 70 -29.67 -26.68 -19.58
C GLU A 70 -28.15 -26.44 -19.48
N THR A 71 -27.69 -25.19 -19.61
CA THR A 71 -26.26 -24.87 -19.55
C THR A 71 -25.67 -25.26 -18.18
N PRO A 72 -24.62 -26.10 -18.13
CA PRO A 72 -23.91 -26.41 -16.90
C PRO A 72 -23.13 -25.17 -16.41
N VAL A 73 -22.92 -25.06 -15.10
CA VAL A 73 -22.15 -23.93 -14.55
C VAL A 73 -20.70 -24.00 -15.06
N PRO A 74 -20.16 -22.91 -15.65
CA PRO A 74 -18.77 -22.87 -16.08
C PRO A 74 -17.79 -23.22 -14.95
N GLU A 75 -16.66 -23.86 -15.26
CA GLU A 75 -15.67 -24.23 -14.24
C GLU A 75 -15.15 -23.03 -13.44
N ASP A 76 -14.98 -21.89 -14.12
CA ASP A 76 -14.56 -20.61 -13.52
C ASP A 76 -15.60 -20.03 -12.54
N CYS A 77 -16.84 -20.53 -12.60
CA CYS A 77 -17.98 -20.07 -11.81
C CYS A 77 -18.43 -21.08 -10.75
N GLN A 78 -17.60 -22.07 -10.37
CA GLN A 78 -17.95 -23.05 -9.33
C GLN A 78 -18.31 -22.42 -7.97
N TRP A 79 -17.84 -21.20 -7.71
CA TRP A 79 -18.23 -20.42 -6.54
C TRP A 79 -19.75 -20.10 -6.50
N LEU A 80 -20.44 -20.01 -7.66
CA LEU A 80 -21.90 -19.88 -7.74
C LEU A 80 -22.60 -21.10 -7.18
N VAL A 81 -22.15 -22.31 -7.55
CA VAL A 81 -22.71 -23.57 -7.06
C VAL A 81 -22.60 -23.64 -5.53
N LYS A 82 -21.46 -23.21 -4.99
CA LYS A 82 -21.23 -23.19 -3.54
C LYS A 82 -22.17 -22.21 -2.83
N GLN A 83 -22.46 -21.06 -3.42
CA GLN A 83 -23.43 -20.12 -2.83
C GLN A 83 -24.86 -20.55 -3.02
N ALA A 84 -25.25 -21.04 -4.19
CA ALA A 84 -26.60 -21.53 -4.43
C ALA A 84 -26.98 -22.62 -3.40
N LYS A 85 -26.05 -23.55 -3.11
CA LYS A 85 -26.23 -24.56 -2.04
C LYS A 85 -26.46 -23.96 -0.65
N LYS A 86 -25.87 -22.81 -0.35
CA LYS A 86 -26.09 -22.11 0.92
C LYS A 86 -27.43 -21.38 0.91
N ASN A 87 -27.77 -20.69 -0.17
CA ASN A 87 -29.05 -19.98 -0.31
C ASN A 87 -30.23 -20.96 -0.23
N PHE A 88 -30.20 -22.09 -0.93
CA PHE A 88 -31.22 -23.14 -0.83
C PHE A 88 -31.36 -23.70 0.60
N LYS A 89 -30.25 -23.87 1.34
CA LYS A 89 -30.28 -24.30 2.74
C LYS A 89 -30.91 -23.26 3.66
N THR A 90 -30.60 -21.98 3.44
CA THR A 90 -31.17 -20.87 4.22
C THR A 90 -32.66 -20.71 3.94
N ALA A 91 -33.10 -20.93 2.70
CA ALA A 91 -34.50 -20.91 2.28
C ALA A 91 -35.31 -22.15 2.73
N GLY A 92 -34.66 -23.19 3.27
CA GLY A 92 -35.31 -24.44 3.66
C GLY A 92 -35.72 -25.35 2.48
N GLU A 93 -35.19 -25.08 1.28
CA GLU A 93 -35.51 -25.82 0.05
C GLU A 93 -34.59 -27.04 -0.16
N LYS A 94 -35.09 -28.05 -0.89
CA LYS A 94 -34.29 -29.22 -1.25
C LYS A 94 -33.27 -28.85 -2.32
N VAL A 95 -31.98 -29.00 -2.00
CA VAL A 95 -30.88 -28.78 -2.94
C VAL A 95 -30.97 -29.79 -4.10
N PRO A 96 -31.03 -29.34 -5.37
CA PRO A 96 -31.03 -30.23 -6.53
C PRO A 96 -29.77 -31.10 -6.61
N ALA A 97 -29.88 -32.31 -7.18
CA ALA A 97 -28.75 -33.24 -7.31
C ALA A 97 -27.66 -32.73 -8.26
N THR A 98 -28.06 -32.05 -9.34
CA THR A 98 -27.17 -31.31 -10.25
C THR A 98 -27.69 -29.89 -10.34
N ILE A 99 -26.89 -28.91 -9.91
CA ILE A 99 -27.26 -27.49 -9.96
C ILE A 99 -26.90 -26.98 -11.35
N LEU A 100 -27.92 -26.69 -12.17
CA LEU A 100 -27.73 -26.03 -13.46
C LEU A 100 -27.51 -24.53 -13.25
N LEU A 101 -27.00 -23.84 -14.28
CA LEU A 101 -26.77 -22.40 -14.19
C LEU A 101 -28.05 -21.63 -13.86
N LYS A 102 -29.18 -22.03 -14.43
CA LYS A 102 -30.50 -21.46 -14.13
C LYS A 102 -30.85 -21.57 -12.63
N ASP A 103 -30.65 -22.74 -12.03
CA ASP A 103 -30.95 -22.97 -10.61
C ASP A 103 -30.03 -22.15 -9.70
N ALA A 104 -28.76 -22.01 -10.11
CA ALA A 104 -27.81 -21.18 -9.39
C ALA A 104 -28.18 -19.68 -9.45
N LEU A 105 -28.63 -19.17 -10.59
CA LEU A 105 -29.05 -17.77 -10.74
C LEU A 105 -30.36 -17.50 -9.98
N ASN A 106 -31.32 -18.42 -10.02
CA ASN A 106 -32.61 -18.29 -9.31
C ASN A 106 -32.48 -18.37 -7.78
N SER A 107 -31.33 -18.82 -7.26
CA SER A 107 -31.07 -18.85 -5.82
C SER A 107 -30.78 -17.48 -5.20
N PHE A 108 -30.71 -16.42 -6.02
CA PHE A 108 -30.55 -15.03 -5.58
C PHE A 108 -31.89 -14.30 -5.75
N ASP A 109 -32.22 -13.43 -4.81
CA ASP A 109 -33.50 -12.71 -4.77
C ASP A 109 -33.61 -11.68 -5.91
N SER A 110 -32.47 -11.16 -6.37
CA SER A 110 -32.41 -10.21 -7.48
C SER A 110 -31.10 -10.25 -8.25
N LYS A 111 -31.12 -9.71 -9.48
CA LYS A 111 -29.89 -9.47 -10.27
C LYS A 111 -28.91 -8.54 -9.54
N SER A 112 -29.41 -7.60 -8.75
CA SER A 112 -28.60 -6.68 -7.95
C SER A 112 -27.86 -7.41 -6.83
N GLU A 113 -28.53 -8.34 -6.15
CA GLU A 113 -27.90 -9.17 -5.12
C GLU A 113 -26.80 -10.07 -5.71
N LEU A 114 -27.07 -10.70 -6.85
CA LEU A 114 -26.07 -11.47 -7.58
C LEU A 114 -24.87 -10.60 -7.98
N ALA A 115 -25.11 -9.41 -8.55
CA ALA A 115 -24.05 -8.47 -8.91
C ALA A 115 -23.19 -8.06 -7.70
N SER A 116 -23.83 -7.73 -6.57
CA SER A 116 -23.14 -7.38 -5.31
C SER A 116 -22.27 -8.54 -4.79
N PHE A 117 -22.79 -9.78 -4.86
CA PHE A 117 -22.02 -10.96 -4.48
C PHE A 117 -20.79 -11.17 -5.38
N ILE A 118 -20.95 -11.03 -6.70
CA ILE A 118 -19.85 -11.14 -7.68
C ILE A 118 -18.83 -10.01 -7.50
N GLU A 119 -19.28 -8.79 -7.27
CA GLU A 119 -18.42 -7.64 -6.94
C GLU A 119 -17.55 -7.98 -5.73
N GLY A 120 -18.14 -8.55 -4.68
CA GLY A 120 -17.42 -8.98 -3.48
C GLY A 120 -16.28 -9.97 -3.78
N ILE A 121 -16.46 -10.87 -4.76
CA ILE A 121 -15.41 -11.82 -5.18
C ILE A 121 -14.26 -11.10 -5.88
N TYR A 122 -14.55 -10.27 -6.88
CA TYR A 122 -13.53 -9.52 -7.62
C TYR A 122 -12.79 -8.56 -6.71
N ARG A 123 -13.52 -7.80 -5.89
CA ARG A 123 -12.96 -6.88 -4.91
C ARG A 123 -12.05 -7.62 -3.93
N LYS A 124 -12.47 -8.76 -3.38
CA LYS A 124 -11.63 -9.55 -2.47
C LYS A 124 -10.38 -10.10 -3.14
N LYS A 125 -10.45 -10.52 -4.41
CA LYS A 125 -9.28 -10.95 -5.19
C LYS A 125 -8.26 -9.81 -5.34
N ILE A 126 -8.73 -8.62 -5.71
CA ILE A 126 -7.86 -7.45 -5.92
C ILE A 126 -7.30 -6.94 -4.59
N LEU A 127 -8.13 -6.86 -3.54
CA LEU A 127 -7.68 -6.46 -2.19
C LEU A 127 -6.64 -7.42 -1.63
N LYS A 128 -6.82 -8.74 -1.79
CA LYS A 128 -5.80 -9.72 -1.39
C LYS A 128 -4.47 -9.50 -2.14
N THR A 129 -4.56 -9.11 -3.41
CA THR A 129 -3.38 -8.78 -4.22
C THR A 129 -2.72 -7.48 -3.75
N LYS A 130 -3.53 -6.48 -3.36
CA LYS A 130 -3.06 -5.24 -2.73
C LYS A 130 -2.41 -5.51 -1.36
N ASP A 131 -2.93 -6.47 -0.59
CA ASP A 131 -2.32 -6.91 0.68
C ASP A 131 -0.98 -7.60 0.44
N TYR A 132 -0.83 -8.39 -0.63
CA TYR A 132 0.46 -8.94 -1.02
C TYR A 132 1.45 -7.84 -1.35
N TYR A 133 1.04 -6.81 -2.11
CA TYR A 133 1.89 -5.64 -2.34
C TYR A 133 2.26 -4.95 -1.03
N LYS A 134 1.28 -4.64 -0.17
CA LYS A 134 1.48 -3.92 1.10
C LYS A 134 2.51 -4.62 1.99
N ASN A 135 2.46 -5.94 2.05
CA ASN A 135 3.34 -6.78 2.87
C ASN A 135 4.54 -7.36 2.10
N SER A 136 4.80 -6.88 0.89
CA SER A 136 5.97 -7.27 0.10
C SER A 136 7.12 -6.30 0.31
N VAL A 137 8.33 -6.79 0.06
CA VAL A 137 9.53 -5.98 -0.09
C VAL A 137 9.27 -4.91 -1.15
N LYS A 138 9.53 -3.64 -0.81
CA LYS A 138 9.34 -2.52 -1.72
C LYS A 138 10.58 -2.34 -2.57
N LEU A 139 10.41 -1.90 -3.81
CA LEU A 139 11.52 -1.48 -4.67
C LEU A 139 11.59 0.04 -4.62
N GLY A 140 12.78 0.58 -4.33
CA GLY A 140 13.03 2.01 -4.29
C GLY A 140 12.89 2.64 -5.66
N LEU A 141 12.83 3.97 -5.68
CA LEU A 141 12.66 4.74 -6.92
C LEU A 141 13.83 4.56 -7.91
N ASP A 142 15.01 4.26 -7.39
CA ASP A 142 16.20 3.92 -8.18
C ASP A 142 16.10 2.58 -8.92
N LEU A 143 15.22 1.69 -8.47
CA LEU A 143 14.95 0.40 -9.12
C LEU A 143 13.62 0.41 -9.88
N SER A 144 12.56 0.99 -9.29
CA SER A 144 11.21 1.05 -9.88
C SER A 144 11.04 2.16 -10.91
N GLY A 145 11.92 3.16 -10.91
CA GLY A 145 11.64 4.46 -11.50
C GLY A 145 10.57 5.22 -10.71
N GLY A 146 10.49 6.52 -10.92
CA GLY A 146 9.58 7.34 -10.14
C GLY A 146 10.06 8.76 -9.91
N MET A 147 9.40 9.42 -8.99
CA MET A 147 9.77 10.74 -8.52
C MET A 147 9.75 10.78 -6.99
N ASN A 148 10.76 11.41 -6.40
CA ASN A 148 10.70 11.87 -5.02
C ASN A 148 10.46 13.38 -4.98
N VAL A 149 9.67 13.82 -4.01
CA VAL A 149 9.43 15.23 -3.73
C VAL A 149 9.49 15.45 -2.23
N ILE A 150 10.27 16.43 -1.80
CA ILE A 150 10.26 16.95 -0.43
C ILE A 150 9.48 18.25 -0.45
N VAL A 151 8.37 18.26 0.27
CA VAL A 151 7.48 19.41 0.39
C VAL A 151 7.65 20.00 1.78
N LYS A 152 7.86 21.31 1.87
CA LYS A 152 7.92 22.06 3.12
C LYS A 152 6.59 22.76 3.36
N ALA A 153 6.01 22.53 4.53
CA ALA A 153 4.83 23.20 5.04
C ALA A 153 5.21 24.50 5.73
N ASP A 154 4.65 25.64 5.30
CA ASP A 154 4.83 26.91 5.98
C ASP A 154 3.90 27.01 7.19
N LEU A 155 4.29 26.35 8.28
CA LEU A 155 3.54 26.30 9.54
C LEU A 155 3.42 27.68 10.21
N ASP A 156 4.42 28.54 10.04
CA ASP A 156 4.46 29.85 10.70
C ASP A 156 3.41 30.80 10.09
N SER A 157 3.19 30.73 8.77
CA SER A 157 2.13 31.50 8.10
C SER A 157 0.72 31.13 8.57
N VAL A 158 0.50 29.86 8.96
CA VAL A 158 -0.80 29.35 9.41
C VAL A 158 -1.06 29.78 10.86
N ILE A 159 -0.05 29.69 11.72
CA ILE A 159 -0.11 30.16 13.11
C ILE A 159 -0.37 31.68 13.14
N ALA A 160 0.28 32.45 12.27
CA ALA A 160 0.07 33.88 12.16
C ALA A 160 -1.38 34.28 11.80
N LYS A 161 -2.11 33.42 11.08
CA LYS A 161 -3.53 33.63 10.74
C LYS A 161 -4.50 33.28 11.88
N GLN A 162 -4.07 32.48 12.86
CA GLN A 162 -4.93 32.04 13.98
C GLN A 162 -4.97 33.01 15.18
N GLY A 163 -4.05 33.97 15.26
CA GLY A 163 -3.94 34.90 16.41
C GLY A 163 -3.49 34.21 17.71
N ASP A 164 -3.23 35.00 18.76
CA ASP A 164 -2.60 34.60 20.05
C ASP A 164 -3.41 33.63 20.94
N ALA A 165 -4.43 32.94 20.42
CA ALA A 165 -5.38 32.16 21.21
C ALA A 165 -4.99 30.67 21.43
N VAL A 166 -3.77 30.24 21.08
CA VAL A 166 -3.39 28.81 21.13
C VAL A 166 -2.34 28.54 22.22
N LEU A 167 -2.78 27.91 23.32
CA LEU A 167 -1.97 27.55 24.49
C LEU A 167 -0.96 26.40 24.26
N ASP A 168 -1.06 25.68 23.14
CA ASP A 168 -0.14 24.60 22.80
C ASP A 168 0.19 24.58 21.29
N THR A 169 1.27 25.27 20.93
CA THR A 169 1.74 25.39 19.54
C THR A 169 2.27 24.05 18.99
N ALA A 170 2.70 23.12 19.86
CA ALA A 170 3.28 21.86 19.41
C ALA A 170 2.21 20.87 18.93
N THR A 171 1.11 20.73 19.67
CA THR A 171 -0.04 19.92 19.22
C THR A 171 -0.70 20.50 17.98
N LEU A 172 -0.85 21.83 17.89
CA LEU A 172 -1.35 22.48 16.69
C LEU A 172 -0.48 22.20 15.46
N LYS A 173 0.85 22.33 15.56
CA LYS A 173 1.78 22.02 14.45
C LYS A 173 1.65 20.56 14.01
N ALA A 174 1.54 19.63 14.96
CA ALA A 174 1.35 18.21 14.66
C ALA A 174 0.02 17.94 13.94
N ASP A 175 -1.07 18.56 14.38
CA ASP A 175 -2.39 18.43 13.76
C ASP A 175 -2.42 19.02 12.34
N ILE A 176 -1.79 20.19 12.14
CA ILE A 176 -1.63 20.81 10.82
C ILE A 176 -0.83 19.88 9.89
N MET A 177 0.27 19.32 10.37
CA MET A 177 1.09 18.40 9.56
C MET A 177 0.35 17.11 9.22
N ALA A 178 -0.40 16.53 10.17
CA ALA A 178 -1.22 15.36 9.92
C ALA A 178 -2.28 15.65 8.84
N GLN A 179 -2.91 16.82 8.89
CA GLN A 179 -3.89 17.27 7.89
C GLN A 179 -3.25 17.54 6.53
N ALA A 180 -2.06 18.13 6.49
CA ALA A 180 -1.33 18.37 5.23
C ALA A 180 -0.96 17.04 4.55
N VAL A 181 -0.52 16.05 5.33
CA VAL A 181 -0.25 14.68 4.84
C VAL A 181 -1.53 14.02 4.32
N GLU A 182 -2.65 14.11 5.04
CA GLU A 182 -3.94 13.56 4.62
C GLU A 182 -4.44 14.22 3.32
N THR A 183 -4.33 15.54 3.23
CA THR A 183 -4.72 16.32 2.05
C THR A 183 -3.89 15.92 0.84
N LEU A 184 -2.56 15.84 0.97
CA LEU A 184 -1.69 15.38 -0.11
C LEU A 184 -1.99 13.93 -0.51
N THR A 185 -2.31 13.07 0.45
CA THR A 185 -2.70 11.67 0.19
C THR A 185 -3.96 11.61 -0.68
N ASN A 186 -5.01 12.32 -0.30
CA ASN A 186 -6.27 12.37 -1.06
C ASN A 186 -6.06 12.97 -2.47
N ARG A 187 -5.27 14.05 -2.58
CA ARG A 187 -4.97 14.69 -3.86
C ARG A 187 -4.19 13.77 -4.79
N ILE A 188 -3.18 13.06 -4.29
CA ILE A 188 -2.36 12.16 -5.10
C ILE A 188 -3.17 10.91 -5.52
N ASP A 189 -4.01 10.38 -4.63
CA ASP A 189 -4.89 9.24 -4.93
C ASP A 189 -5.85 9.52 -6.09
N ARG A 190 -6.30 10.77 -6.25
CA ARG A 190 -7.18 11.20 -7.36
C ARG A 190 -6.55 10.97 -8.74
N PHE A 191 -5.24 11.15 -8.87
CA PHE A 191 -4.57 10.99 -10.16
C PHE A 191 -4.34 9.52 -10.52
N GLY A 192 -4.81 8.58 -9.69
CA GLY A 192 -4.65 7.16 -9.91
C GLY A 192 -3.18 6.75 -9.93
N LEU A 193 -2.31 7.56 -9.34
CA LEU A 193 -0.88 7.30 -9.26
C LEU A 193 -0.66 6.09 -8.37
N SER A 194 0.17 5.17 -8.84
CA SER A 194 0.37 3.88 -8.20
C SER A 194 0.94 4.05 -6.80
N SER A 195 0.12 3.88 -5.76
CA SER A 195 0.53 3.68 -4.36
C SER A 195 1.66 4.61 -3.88
N PRO A 196 1.38 5.90 -3.68
CA PRO A 196 2.37 6.85 -3.16
C PRO A 196 2.84 6.47 -1.76
N THR A 197 4.12 6.69 -1.47
CA THR A 197 4.62 6.67 -0.09
C THR A 197 4.72 8.10 0.40
N ILE A 198 3.79 8.51 1.26
CA ILE A 198 3.79 9.85 1.86
C ILE A 198 4.12 9.70 3.34
N ARG A 199 5.16 10.40 3.80
CA ARG A 199 5.61 10.36 5.20
C ARG A 199 6.04 11.74 5.64
N GLN A 200 5.69 12.10 6.87
CA GLN A 200 6.29 13.28 7.50
C GLN A 200 7.80 13.03 7.73
N GLN A 201 8.62 14.03 7.44
CA GLN A 201 10.06 14.02 7.63
C GLN A 201 10.46 15.23 8.48
N GLY A 202 10.81 15.00 9.74
CA GLY A 202 11.07 16.10 10.68
C GLY A 202 9.79 16.82 11.10
N GLU A 203 9.89 18.11 11.44
CA GLU A 203 8.77 18.88 11.97
C GLU A 203 7.86 19.46 10.87
N ASP A 204 8.44 19.98 9.78
CA ASP A 204 7.74 20.81 8.78
C ASP A 204 7.85 20.27 7.34
N ARG A 205 8.38 19.06 7.13
CA ARG A 205 8.54 18.48 5.79
C ARG A 205 7.71 17.22 5.59
N ILE A 206 7.32 17.02 4.34
CA ILE A 206 6.57 15.86 3.87
C ILE A 206 7.35 15.26 2.71
N TYR A 207 7.78 14.02 2.90
CA TYR A 207 8.44 13.20 1.91
C TYR A 207 7.40 12.43 1.10
N ILE A 208 7.41 12.60 -0.22
CA ILE A 208 6.48 11.98 -1.16
C ILE A 208 7.28 11.17 -2.17
N GLU A 209 7.01 9.86 -2.26
CA GLU A 209 7.52 9.00 -3.32
C GLU A 209 6.38 8.54 -4.22
N LEU A 210 6.57 8.71 -5.52
CA LEU A 210 5.65 8.29 -6.56
C LEU A 210 6.38 7.31 -7.48
N PRO A 211 6.10 6.00 -7.42
CA PRO A 211 6.68 5.07 -8.37
C PRO A 211 6.04 5.26 -9.75
N GLY A 212 6.85 5.15 -10.81
CA GLY A 212 6.40 5.22 -12.21
C GLY A 212 6.65 6.56 -12.92
N SER A 213 6.09 6.73 -14.11
CA SER A 213 6.36 7.87 -15.00
C SER A 213 5.39 9.03 -14.74
N ALA A 214 5.29 9.52 -13.51
CA ALA A 214 4.53 10.74 -13.25
C ALA A 214 5.27 11.95 -13.81
N GLU A 215 4.58 12.81 -14.57
CA GLU A 215 5.16 14.06 -15.07
C GLU A 215 5.34 15.06 -13.91
N ALA A 216 6.57 15.54 -13.75
CA ALA A 216 6.99 16.46 -12.69
C ALA A 216 6.06 17.67 -12.55
N ASP A 217 5.70 18.28 -13.68
CA ASP A 217 4.87 19.48 -13.72
C ASP A 217 3.43 19.22 -13.26
N GLN A 218 2.88 18.05 -13.64
CA GLN A 218 1.56 17.63 -13.19
C GLN A 218 1.56 17.43 -11.67
N ILE A 219 2.58 16.81 -11.10
CA ILE A 219 2.65 16.61 -9.64
C ILE A 219 2.88 17.91 -8.89
N ASN A 220 3.71 18.81 -9.41
CA ASN A 220 3.90 20.12 -8.82
C ASN A 220 2.57 20.90 -8.77
N SER A 221 1.75 20.81 -9.81
CA SER A 221 0.41 21.41 -9.80
C SER A 221 -0.55 20.80 -8.78
N ILE A 222 -0.32 19.55 -8.34
CA ILE A 222 -1.15 18.86 -7.34
C ILE A 222 -0.70 19.22 -5.93
N ILE A 223 0.62 19.27 -5.72
CA ILE A 223 1.23 19.62 -4.43
C ILE A 223 1.00 21.11 -4.13
N GLN A 224 1.21 21.97 -5.12
CA GLN A 224 1.01 23.41 -5.01
C GLN A 224 -0.46 23.81 -5.25
N GLY A 225 -1.25 22.95 -5.89
CA GLY A 225 -2.66 23.19 -6.16
C GLY A 225 -3.47 23.19 -4.87
N ARG A 226 -4.25 24.24 -4.64
CA ARG A 226 -5.10 24.36 -3.44
C ARG A 226 -6.15 23.25 -3.42
N GLY A 227 -6.53 22.82 -2.23
CA GLY A 227 -7.61 21.84 -2.05
C GLY A 227 -8.90 22.49 -2.50
N ILE A 228 -9.52 21.98 -3.57
CA ILE A 228 -10.68 22.65 -4.17
C ILE A 228 -11.93 22.20 -3.42
N LEU A 229 -12.15 22.76 -2.23
CA LEU A 229 -13.51 22.79 -1.70
C LEU A 229 -14.29 23.85 -2.48
N ASN A 230 -15.43 23.49 -3.02
CA ASN A 230 -16.27 24.42 -3.75
C ASN A 230 -17.75 24.07 -3.59
N PHE A 231 -18.58 25.08 -3.76
CA PHE A 231 -20.03 24.96 -3.73
C PHE A 231 -20.54 24.93 -5.16
N ARG A 232 -21.43 23.99 -5.48
CA ARG A 232 -21.99 23.84 -6.84
C ARG A 232 -23.48 23.53 -6.79
N LEU A 233 -24.21 24.03 -7.78
CA LEU A 233 -25.62 23.71 -7.98
C LEU A 233 -25.79 22.26 -8.42
N VAL A 234 -26.81 21.61 -7.88
CA VAL A 234 -27.26 20.27 -8.27
C VAL A 234 -28.44 20.41 -9.22
N ASP A 235 -28.35 19.74 -10.36
CA ASP A 235 -29.46 19.62 -11.30
C ASP A 235 -30.28 18.38 -10.95
N ASN A 236 -31.41 18.57 -10.26
CA ASN A 236 -32.24 17.47 -9.77
C ASN A 236 -32.92 16.67 -10.90
N GLU A 237 -33.27 17.33 -12.01
CA GLU A 237 -33.89 16.69 -13.17
C GLU A 237 -32.85 15.83 -13.90
N ALA A 238 -31.69 16.40 -14.22
CA ALA A 238 -30.59 15.68 -14.83
C ALA A 238 -30.09 14.54 -13.92
N THR A 239 -30.05 14.74 -12.61
CA THR A 239 -29.72 13.70 -11.63
C THR A 239 -30.69 12.52 -11.71
N SER A 240 -31.99 12.80 -11.78
CA SER A 240 -33.02 11.77 -11.86
C SER A 240 -32.92 10.99 -13.17
N ASN A 241 -32.75 11.70 -14.29
CA ASN A 241 -32.57 11.11 -15.62
C ASN A 241 -31.29 10.27 -15.70
N PHE A 242 -30.18 10.78 -15.18
CA PHE A 242 -28.91 10.07 -15.10
C PHE A 242 -29.02 8.81 -14.26
N ASN A 243 -29.60 8.90 -13.06
CA ASN A 243 -29.77 7.73 -12.19
C ASN A 243 -30.67 6.68 -12.84
N ALA A 244 -31.75 7.07 -13.51
CA ALA A 244 -32.60 6.14 -14.27
C ALA A 244 -31.83 5.45 -15.40
N TYR A 245 -30.99 6.18 -16.14
CA TYR A 245 -30.11 5.58 -17.15
C TYR A 245 -29.10 4.60 -16.52
N TYR A 246 -28.45 5.01 -15.43
CA TYR A 246 -27.45 4.22 -14.71
C TYR A 246 -28.04 2.90 -14.18
N TYR A 247 -29.25 2.93 -13.62
CA TYR A 247 -29.92 1.71 -13.14
C TYR A 247 -30.24 0.72 -14.27
N ASN A 248 -30.49 1.22 -15.48
CA ASN A 248 -30.76 0.37 -16.65
C ASN A 248 -29.47 -0.10 -17.35
N ASN A 249 -28.37 0.65 -17.25
CA ASN A 249 -27.11 0.41 -17.97
C ASN A 249 -25.87 0.48 -17.05
N PRO A 250 -25.83 -0.26 -15.93
CA PRO A 250 -24.79 -0.10 -14.92
C PRO A 250 -23.40 -0.58 -15.38
N ASP A 251 -23.32 -1.39 -16.45
CA ASP A 251 -22.09 -1.89 -17.07
C ASP A 251 -21.54 -0.99 -18.17
N THR A 252 -22.33 -0.08 -18.75
CA THR A 252 -21.88 0.77 -19.88
C THR A 252 -21.90 2.26 -19.58
N THR A 253 -22.42 2.67 -18.42
CA THR A 253 -22.48 4.09 -18.04
C THR A 253 -21.08 4.68 -17.82
N PHE A 254 -20.20 3.91 -17.18
CA PHE A 254 -18.84 4.33 -16.87
C PHE A 254 -17.81 3.40 -17.52
N ASP A 255 -16.70 3.98 -17.94
CA ASP A 255 -15.52 3.22 -18.34
C ASP A 255 -14.84 2.58 -17.11
N ILE A 256 -13.80 1.79 -17.35
CA ILE A 256 -13.00 1.16 -16.29
C ILE A 256 -12.29 2.16 -15.37
N ARG A 257 -12.21 3.44 -15.74
CA ARG A 257 -11.60 4.54 -14.99
C ARG A 257 -12.64 5.40 -14.25
N GLY A 258 -13.93 5.11 -14.41
CA GLY A 258 -15.02 5.86 -13.78
C GLY A 258 -15.45 7.11 -14.56
N ASN A 259 -15.05 7.28 -15.82
CA ASN A 259 -15.53 8.37 -16.67
C ASN A 259 -16.82 7.97 -17.38
N LEU A 260 -17.72 8.93 -17.57
CA LEU A 260 -18.92 8.76 -18.38
C LEU A 260 -18.56 8.37 -19.82
N VAL A 261 -19.08 7.24 -20.30
CA VAL A 261 -18.86 6.77 -21.68
C VAL A 261 -19.69 7.60 -22.67
N ASP A 262 -20.93 7.92 -22.29
CA ASP A 262 -21.84 8.74 -23.08
C ASP A 262 -22.12 10.04 -22.34
N SER A 263 -21.52 11.13 -22.80
CA SER A 263 -21.71 12.46 -22.22
C SER A 263 -23.03 13.12 -22.63
N SER A 264 -23.78 12.56 -23.60
CA SER A 264 -25.04 13.15 -24.09
C SER A 264 -26.22 12.96 -23.12
N ILE A 265 -26.06 12.12 -22.10
CA ILE A 265 -27.09 11.82 -21.09
C ILE A 265 -27.29 12.99 -20.11
N ILE A 266 -26.28 13.84 -19.98
CA ILE A 266 -26.29 15.00 -19.09
C ILE A 266 -26.11 16.28 -19.91
N PRO A 267 -26.61 17.44 -19.43
CA PRO A 267 -26.34 18.73 -20.05
C PRO A 267 -24.83 19.03 -20.18
N GLU A 268 -24.41 19.73 -21.23
CA GLU A 268 -22.99 20.05 -21.47
C GLU A 268 -22.35 20.88 -20.36
N ASP A 269 -23.15 21.68 -19.65
CA ASP A 269 -22.74 22.52 -18.51
C ASP A 269 -22.71 21.75 -17.18
N CYS A 270 -23.04 20.46 -17.18
CA CYS A 270 -23.08 19.60 -16.01
C CYS A 270 -21.99 18.53 -16.01
N GLU A 271 -21.67 18.00 -14.83
CA GLU A 271 -20.85 16.83 -14.61
C GLU A 271 -21.46 15.91 -13.55
N VAL A 272 -21.14 14.61 -13.60
CA VAL A 272 -21.60 13.64 -12.60
C VAL A 272 -20.52 13.45 -11.55
N LEU A 273 -20.87 13.69 -10.29
CA LEU A 273 -20.01 13.41 -9.15
C LEU A 273 -20.67 12.41 -8.20
N GLY A 274 -19.83 11.62 -7.51
CA GLY A 274 -20.29 10.69 -6.49
C GLY A 274 -20.74 11.43 -5.22
N TYR A 275 -21.87 11.02 -4.66
CA TYR A 275 -22.34 11.44 -3.34
C TYR A 275 -21.83 10.48 -2.27
N TYR A 276 -21.10 11.02 -1.30
CA TYR A 276 -20.39 10.27 -0.28
C TYR A 276 -20.86 10.65 1.12
N THR A 277 -21.20 9.63 1.91
CA THR A 277 -21.43 9.75 3.35
C THR A 277 -20.33 9.01 4.11
N THR A 278 -20.06 9.40 5.35
CA THR A 278 -19.06 8.73 6.18
C THR A 278 -19.71 7.64 7.02
N ASP A 279 -19.19 6.41 6.93
CA ASP A 279 -19.72 5.28 7.68
C ASP A 279 -19.37 5.33 9.18
N ALA A 280 -19.73 4.26 9.92
CA ALA A 280 -19.48 4.19 11.35
C ALA A 280 -18.00 4.19 11.76
N TYR A 281 -17.10 3.93 10.81
CA TYR A 281 -15.67 3.80 10.99
C TYR A 281 -14.88 4.98 10.41
N GLY A 282 -15.56 6.01 9.90
CA GLY A 282 -14.90 7.18 9.32
C GLY A 282 -14.52 7.03 7.85
N LEU A 283 -15.02 5.99 7.16
CA LEU A 283 -14.71 5.74 5.76
C LEU A 283 -15.77 6.33 4.82
N ASP A 284 -15.33 6.91 3.72
CA ASP A 284 -16.21 7.41 2.65
C ASP A 284 -16.95 6.25 1.97
N GLN A 285 -18.28 6.26 2.05
CA GLN A 285 -19.18 5.36 1.36
C GLN A 285 -19.96 6.13 0.29
N ARG A 286 -19.81 5.70 -0.98
CA ARG A 286 -20.60 6.25 -2.09
C ARG A 286 -22.04 5.73 -2.01
N GLU A 287 -22.98 6.64 -1.77
CA GLU A 287 -24.42 6.37 -1.72
C GLU A 287 -25.09 6.48 -3.09
N GLY A 288 -24.54 7.32 -3.97
CA GLY A 288 -25.10 7.51 -5.31
C GLY A 288 -24.31 8.50 -6.15
N TYR A 289 -24.97 9.01 -7.18
CA TYR A 289 -24.44 10.04 -8.06
C TYR A 289 -25.40 11.21 -8.12
N LEU A 290 -24.85 12.42 -8.17
CA LEU A 290 -25.59 13.64 -8.43
C LEU A 290 -24.98 14.33 -9.66
N VAL A 291 -25.83 14.95 -10.46
CA VAL A 291 -25.43 15.79 -11.58
C VAL A 291 -25.32 17.21 -11.07
N VAL A 292 -24.14 17.80 -11.22
CA VAL A 292 -23.82 19.14 -10.71
C VAL A 292 -23.37 20.05 -11.84
N LYS A 293 -23.68 21.34 -11.75
CA LYS A 293 -23.18 22.35 -12.69
C LYS A 293 -21.66 22.46 -12.58
N LYS A 294 -20.97 22.64 -13.71
CA LYS A 294 -19.51 22.85 -13.75
C LYS A 294 -19.10 24.20 -13.18
N GLU A 295 -20.01 25.18 -13.22
CA GLU A 295 -19.81 26.49 -12.63
C GLU A 295 -19.71 26.40 -11.10
N VAL A 296 -18.70 27.07 -10.54
CA VAL A 296 -18.46 27.12 -9.10
C VAL A 296 -19.19 28.33 -8.51
N ALA A 297 -20.13 28.07 -7.60
CA ALA A 297 -20.91 29.10 -6.92
C ALA A 297 -20.07 29.86 -5.88
N LEU A 298 -19.23 29.15 -5.13
CA LEU A 298 -18.33 29.72 -4.15
C LEU A 298 -17.11 28.80 -3.95
N ASP A 299 -15.95 29.41 -3.80
CA ASP A 299 -14.70 28.73 -3.46
C ASP A 299 -14.54 28.64 -1.93
N GLY A 300 -14.08 27.49 -1.43
CA GLY A 300 -13.83 27.23 -0.02
C GLY A 300 -12.81 28.17 0.62
N LYS A 301 -11.98 28.86 -0.16
CA LYS A 301 -11.05 29.90 0.32
C LYS A 301 -11.74 31.04 1.09
N HIS A 302 -13.04 31.25 0.86
CA HIS A 302 -13.82 32.30 1.50
C HIS A 302 -14.38 31.90 2.88
N ILE A 303 -14.17 30.66 3.32
CA ILE A 303 -14.59 30.21 4.65
C ILE A 303 -13.57 30.71 5.70
N LYS A 304 -14.06 31.33 6.78
CA LYS A 304 -13.22 31.80 7.90
C LYS A 304 -13.19 30.84 9.08
N SER A 305 -14.33 30.24 9.38
CA SER A 305 -14.51 29.33 10.51
C SER A 305 -15.64 28.38 10.22
N ALA A 306 -15.60 27.19 10.83
CA ALA A 306 -16.68 26.22 10.78
C ALA A 306 -16.77 25.50 12.12
N ASP A 307 -17.98 25.47 12.69
CA ASP A 307 -18.27 24.93 14.01
C ASP A 307 -19.53 24.06 13.98
N VAL A 308 -19.60 23.10 14.92
CA VAL A 308 -20.81 22.29 15.13
C VAL A 308 -21.56 22.87 16.32
N GLY A 309 -22.79 23.29 16.08
CA GLY A 309 -23.72 23.76 17.10
C GLY A 309 -25.00 22.92 17.13
N ALA A 310 -25.95 23.37 17.94
CA ALA A 310 -27.33 22.89 17.89
C ALA A 310 -28.21 23.99 17.26
N GLU A 311 -29.15 23.60 16.41
CA GLU A 311 -30.16 24.50 15.86
C GLU A 311 -31.08 25.00 16.98
N GLU A 312 -31.28 26.31 17.06
CA GLU A 312 -32.03 26.96 18.17
C GLU A 312 -33.48 26.47 18.29
N LEU A 313 -34.15 26.15 17.18
CA LEU A 313 -35.56 25.73 17.20
C LEU A 313 -35.75 24.23 17.45
N THR A 314 -34.88 23.37 16.93
CA THR A 314 -35.12 21.91 16.90
C THR A 314 -34.18 21.13 17.82
N GLY A 315 -33.12 21.77 18.32
CA GLY A 315 -32.05 21.10 19.08
C GLY A 315 -31.23 20.11 18.25
N ARG A 316 -31.45 20.04 16.93
CA ARG A 316 -30.72 19.13 16.04
C ARG A 316 -29.30 19.65 15.80
N PRO A 317 -28.31 18.75 15.59
CA PRO A 317 -26.96 19.17 15.23
C PRO A 317 -26.97 19.97 13.92
N ALA A 318 -26.27 21.09 13.91
CA ALA A 318 -26.10 21.95 12.75
C ALA A 318 -24.64 22.35 12.60
N VAL A 319 -24.18 22.49 11.36
CA VAL A 319 -22.86 23.03 11.04
C VAL A 319 -23.03 24.48 10.65
N THR A 320 -22.40 25.38 11.40
CA THR A 320 -22.40 26.81 11.12
C THR A 320 -21.01 27.23 10.69
N PHE A 321 -20.91 27.94 9.57
CA PHE A 321 -19.66 28.50 9.10
C PHE A 321 -19.82 29.95 8.68
N SER A 322 -18.76 30.72 8.84
CA SER A 322 -18.71 32.14 8.53
C SER A 322 -17.83 32.38 7.30
N LEU A 323 -18.27 33.29 6.44
CA LEU A 323 -17.57 33.70 5.23
C LEU A 323 -16.80 35.01 5.45
N ASP A 324 -15.81 35.27 4.59
CA ASP A 324 -15.22 36.60 4.44
C ASP A 324 -16.17 37.59 3.73
N ALA A 325 -15.79 38.86 3.68
CA ALA A 325 -16.66 39.91 3.15
C ALA A 325 -16.94 39.72 1.64
N GLU A 326 -15.94 39.29 0.88
CA GLU A 326 -16.05 39.03 -0.56
C GLU A 326 -16.96 37.81 -0.82
N GLY A 327 -16.74 36.73 -0.10
CA GLY A 327 -17.53 35.51 -0.17
C GLY A 327 -18.97 35.71 0.27
N ALA A 328 -19.23 36.54 1.28
CA ALA A 328 -20.59 36.88 1.69
C ALA A 328 -21.38 37.62 0.59
N GLU A 329 -20.73 38.49 -0.18
CA GLU A 329 -21.35 39.20 -1.30
C GLU A 329 -21.62 38.26 -2.49
N ILE A 330 -20.61 37.48 -2.89
CA ILE A 330 -20.72 36.50 -3.98
C ILE A 330 -21.81 35.47 -3.66
N PHE A 331 -21.74 34.87 -2.47
CA PHE A 331 -22.67 33.84 -2.04
C PHE A 331 -24.07 34.38 -1.79
N GLY A 332 -24.19 35.60 -1.26
CA GLY A 332 -25.47 36.25 -1.05
C GLY A 332 -26.21 36.54 -2.37
N LYS A 333 -25.48 37.01 -3.39
CA LYS A 333 -26.06 37.22 -4.73
C LYS A 333 -26.48 35.89 -5.36
N PHE A 334 -25.60 34.89 -5.34
CA PHE A 334 -25.86 33.57 -5.92
C PHE A 334 -27.06 32.88 -5.25
N THR A 335 -27.09 32.82 -3.92
CA THR A 335 -28.21 32.19 -3.17
C THR A 335 -29.51 32.96 -3.32
N GLY A 336 -29.46 34.27 -3.58
CA GLY A 336 -30.65 35.08 -3.88
C GLY A 336 -31.28 34.77 -5.24
N GLU A 337 -30.48 34.39 -6.23
CA GLU A 337 -30.94 34.03 -7.57
C GLU A 337 -31.44 32.57 -7.65
N HIS A 338 -30.97 31.69 -6.76
CA HIS A 338 -31.21 30.23 -6.78
C HIS A 338 -31.97 29.69 -5.56
N VAL A 339 -32.91 30.45 -5.00
CA VAL A 339 -33.73 30.00 -3.86
C VAL A 339 -34.62 28.83 -4.27
N GLY A 340 -34.61 27.75 -3.47
CA GLY A 340 -35.34 26.51 -3.71
C GLY A 340 -34.54 25.44 -4.46
N GLU A 341 -33.36 25.77 -4.98
CA GLU A 341 -32.47 24.82 -5.64
C GLU A 341 -31.54 24.11 -4.65
N ASN A 342 -30.96 22.99 -5.09
CA ASN A 342 -30.05 22.19 -4.29
C ASN A 342 -28.60 22.63 -4.49
N LEU A 343 -27.93 22.98 -3.40
CA LEU A 343 -26.52 23.33 -3.37
C LEU A 343 -25.73 22.20 -2.70
N CYS A 344 -24.67 21.76 -3.36
CA CYS A 344 -23.78 20.74 -2.84
C CYS A 344 -22.41 21.28 -2.47
N ILE A 345 -21.79 20.64 -1.48
CA ILE A 345 -20.42 20.89 -1.07
C ILE A 345 -19.55 19.80 -1.69
N VAL A 346 -18.71 20.21 -2.63
CA VAL A 346 -17.76 19.35 -3.31
C VAL A 346 -16.39 19.55 -2.67
N SER A 347 -15.80 18.47 -2.20
CA SER A 347 -14.42 18.44 -1.72
C SER A 347 -13.70 17.34 -2.49
N ASP A 348 -12.65 17.72 -3.23
CA ASP A 348 -11.86 16.80 -4.06
C ASP A 348 -12.71 15.94 -5.02
N ASN A 349 -13.68 16.56 -5.72
CA ASN A 349 -14.65 15.92 -6.62
C ASN A 349 -15.59 14.89 -5.96
N LYS A 350 -15.66 14.88 -4.62
CA LYS A 350 -16.65 14.11 -3.86
C LYS A 350 -17.68 15.05 -3.29
N ILE A 351 -18.95 14.77 -3.53
CA ILE A 351 -20.01 15.52 -2.87
C ILE A 351 -20.14 14.99 -1.44
N LYS A 352 -19.86 15.87 -0.48
CA LYS A 352 -19.91 15.55 0.96
C LYS A 352 -21.23 15.93 1.61
N SER A 353 -21.93 16.89 1.01
CA SER A 353 -23.21 17.39 1.49
C SER A 353 -24.04 17.89 0.32
N ASN A 354 -25.35 17.71 0.41
CA ASN A 354 -26.35 18.25 -0.50
C ASN A 354 -27.46 18.87 0.35
N ALA A 355 -27.73 20.16 0.18
CA ALA A 355 -28.72 20.90 0.95
C ALA A 355 -29.53 21.82 0.04
N THR A 356 -30.78 22.12 0.43
CA THR A 356 -31.63 23.04 -0.32
C THR A 356 -31.43 24.48 0.17
N ILE A 357 -31.36 25.43 -0.76
CA ILE A 357 -31.28 26.86 -0.45
C ILE A 357 -32.68 27.34 -0.04
N ASN A 358 -32.90 27.58 1.25
CA ASN A 358 -34.21 28.02 1.75
C ASN A 358 -34.42 29.53 1.65
N THR A 359 -33.37 30.32 1.87
CA THR A 359 -33.38 31.78 1.88
C THR A 359 -32.08 32.32 1.32
N ALA A 360 -32.09 33.58 0.86
CA ALA A 360 -30.87 34.27 0.44
C ALA A 360 -29.94 34.52 1.63
N ILE A 361 -28.66 34.17 1.52
CA ILE A 361 -27.69 34.22 2.62
C ILE A 361 -26.75 35.41 2.42
N THR A 362 -27.22 36.61 2.75
CA THR A 362 -26.46 37.86 2.58
C THR A 362 -25.59 38.23 3.78
N GLY A 363 -25.82 37.59 4.94
CA GLY A 363 -25.12 37.91 6.20
C GLY A 363 -23.77 37.22 6.40
N GLY A 364 -23.29 36.43 5.42
CA GLY A 364 -22.02 35.71 5.51
C GLY A 364 -21.98 34.56 6.53
N ASN A 365 -23.05 34.31 7.27
CA ASN A 365 -23.18 33.15 8.16
C ASN A 365 -24.11 32.12 7.51
N VAL A 366 -23.57 30.93 7.29
CA VAL A 366 -24.29 29.82 6.67
C VAL A 366 -24.51 28.73 7.71
N GLN A 367 -25.74 28.22 7.78
CA GLN A 367 -26.10 27.11 8.64
C GLN A 367 -26.58 25.95 7.79
N ILE A 368 -26.02 24.76 8.01
CA ILE A 368 -26.45 23.53 7.36
C ILE A 368 -27.00 22.56 8.42
N THR A 369 -28.23 22.13 8.21
CA THR A 369 -29.00 21.26 9.13
C THR A 369 -29.25 19.89 8.50
N GLY A 370 -29.76 18.95 9.30
CA GLY A 370 -30.15 17.61 8.81
C GLY A 370 -29.13 16.49 9.03
N PHE A 371 -28.06 16.76 9.78
CA PHE A 371 -27.00 15.78 10.07
C PHE A 371 -27.13 15.17 11.45
N GLY A 372 -26.63 13.93 11.61
CA GLY A 372 -26.28 13.40 12.93
C GLY A 372 -25.07 14.12 13.54
N GLN A 373 -24.87 14.00 14.86
CA GLN A 373 -23.74 14.63 15.56
C GLN A 373 -22.38 14.28 14.94
N ARG A 374 -22.17 13.01 14.57
CA ARG A 374 -20.92 12.55 13.97
C ARG A 374 -20.74 13.05 12.53
N GLU A 375 -21.81 13.10 11.75
CA GLU A 375 -21.79 13.64 10.38
C GLU A 375 -21.47 15.13 10.38
N ALA A 376 -22.09 15.89 11.30
CA ALA A 376 -21.80 17.30 11.49
C ALA A 376 -20.33 17.54 11.85
N GLN A 377 -19.76 16.72 12.75
CA GLN A 377 -18.33 16.79 13.09
C GLN A 377 -17.41 16.49 11.90
N ASN A 378 -17.79 15.55 11.03
CA ASN A 378 -17.01 15.23 9.84
C ASN A 378 -17.11 16.36 8.79
N LEU A 379 -18.30 16.90 8.56
CA LEU A 379 -18.49 18.05 7.67
C LEU A 379 -17.72 19.28 8.18
N ARG A 380 -17.70 19.52 9.50
CA ARG A 380 -16.84 20.55 10.11
C ARG A 380 -15.38 20.34 9.73
N LYS A 381 -14.85 19.12 9.85
CA LYS A 381 -13.45 18.83 9.46
C LYS A 381 -13.20 19.16 7.99
N VAL A 382 -14.10 18.74 7.08
CA VAL A 382 -14.00 19.02 5.65
C VAL A 382 -14.04 20.53 5.34
N LEU A 383 -14.89 21.29 6.03
CA LEU A 383 -14.93 22.74 5.89
C LEU A 383 -13.68 23.39 6.50
N GLN A 384 -13.14 22.82 7.58
CA GLN A 384 -11.92 23.30 8.21
C GLN A 384 -10.68 23.08 7.34
N THR A 385 -10.63 22.00 6.57
CA THR A 385 -9.53 21.75 5.62
C THR A 385 -9.51 22.72 4.44
N ALA A 386 -10.60 23.46 4.19
CA ALA A 386 -10.69 24.41 3.08
C ALA A 386 -10.04 25.78 3.35
N TRP A 387 -9.99 26.22 4.62
CA TRP A 387 -9.42 27.52 4.99
C TRP A 387 -8.02 27.42 5.62
N LEU A 388 -7.65 26.24 6.14
CA LEU A 388 -6.31 25.93 6.65
C LEU A 388 -5.35 25.56 5.50
N ASP A 389 -5.35 26.33 4.42
CA ASP A 389 -4.45 26.19 3.27
C ASP A 389 -3.01 26.39 3.75
N VAL A 390 -2.36 25.31 4.17
CA VAL A 390 -0.94 25.29 4.53
C VAL A 390 -0.17 25.53 3.23
N PRO A 391 0.54 26.66 3.07
CA PRO A 391 1.32 26.87 1.86
C PRO A 391 2.38 25.78 1.79
N LEU A 392 2.26 24.94 0.76
CA LEU A 392 3.19 23.86 0.48
C LEU A 392 4.17 24.34 -0.59
N SER A 393 5.46 24.33 -0.27
CA SER A 393 6.53 24.65 -1.21
C SER A 393 7.37 23.41 -1.48
N VAL A 394 7.75 23.20 -2.73
CA VAL A 394 8.65 22.10 -3.08
C VAL A 394 10.08 22.52 -2.74
N GLU A 395 10.70 21.85 -1.77
CA GLU A 395 12.09 22.11 -1.36
C GLU A 395 13.08 21.34 -2.24
N SER A 396 12.73 20.11 -2.61
CA SER A 396 13.57 19.26 -3.45
C SER A 396 12.72 18.29 -4.27
N GLN A 397 13.14 18.01 -5.49
CA GLN A 397 12.48 17.10 -6.41
C GLN A 397 13.51 16.35 -7.24
N GLN A 398 13.40 15.02 -7.29
CA GLN A 398 14.26 14.18 -8.12
C GLN A 398 13.40 13.21 -8.92
N VAL A 399 13.58 13.20 -10.24
CA VAL A 399 12.91 12.29 -11.17
C VAL A 399 13.90 11.23 -11.63
N ILE A 400 13.52 9.96 -11.52
CA ILE A 400 14.30 8.81 -11.97
C ILE A 400 13.48 8.08 -13.04
N GLY A 401 14.03 7.98 -14.25
CA GLY A 401 13.36 7.29 -15.36
C GLY A 401 13.25 5.78 -15.13
N ALA A 402 12.11 5.19 -15.51
CA ALA A 402 11.84 3.76 -15.37
C ALA A 402 12.85 2.86 -16.13
N SER A 403 13.37 3.32 -17.28
CA SER A 403 14.39 2.59 -18.04
C SER A 403 15.72 2.47 -17.30
N LEU A 404 16.10 3.51 -16.55
CA LEU A 404 17.31 3.50 -15.73
C LEU A 404 17.17 2.50 -14.58
N GLY A 405 15.97 2.44 -13.98
CA GLY A 405 15.63 1.48 -12.92
C GLY A 405 15.65 0.02 -13.40
N GLU A 406 15.05 -0.29 -14.55
CA GLU A 406 15.08 -1.66 -15.11
C GLU A 406 16.51 -2.12 -15.41
N GLN A 407 17.33 -1.24 -15.98
CA GLN A 407 18.74 -1.52 -16.22
C GLN A 407 19.50 -1.75 -14.91
N ALA A 408 19.27 -0.90 -13.90
CA ALA A 408 19.86 -1.01 -12.57
C ALA A 408 19.47 -2.34 -11.87
N ILE A 409 18.19 -2.75 -11.94
CA ILE A 409 17.72 -4.04 -11.43
C ILE A 409 18.47 -5.18 -12.11
N ARG A 410 18.55 -5.17 -13.46
CA ARG A 410 19.19 -6.25 -14.21
C ARG A 410 20.68 -6.34 -13.90
N GLN A 411 21.39 -5.21 -13.84
CA GLN A 411 22.81 -5.16 -13.49
C GLN A 411 23.05 -5.60 -12.04
N GLY A 412 22.22 -5.15 -11.09
CA GLY A 412 22.30 -5.54 -9.69
C GLY A 412 22.06 -7.04 -9.48
N LEU A 413 21.03 -7.60 -10.11
CA LEU A 413 20.77 -9.05 -10.08
C LEU A 413 21.93 -9.85 -10.68
N LEU A 414 22.48 -9.39 -11.81
CA LEU A 414 23.63 -10.05 -12.44
C LEU A 414 24.87 -9.98 -11.55
N ALA A 415 25.15 -8.82 -10.92
CA ALA A 415 26.27 -8.66 -10.00
C ALA A 415 26.15 -9.59 -8.77
N VAL A 416 24.96 -9.66 -8.16
CA VAL A 416 24.69 -10.58 -7.04
C VAL A 416 24.86 -12.04 -7.47
N ALA A 417 24.30 -12.42 -8.62
CA ALA A 417 24.39 -13.80 -9.12
C ALA A 417 25.82 -14.21 -9.45
N VAL A 418 26.57 -13.36 -10.17
CA VAL A 418 27.98 -13.61 -10.52
C VAL A 418 28.85 -13.66 -9.27
N GLY A 419 28.66 -12.73 -8.32
CA GLY A 419 29.38 -12.73 -7.05
C GLY A 419 29.12 -14.01 -6.24
N LEU A 420 27.85 -14.40 -6.09
CA LEU A 420 27.45 -15.62 -5.39
C LEU A 420 28.05 -16.87 -6.05
N ILE A 421 27.92 -17.03 -7.37
CA ILE A 421 28.45 -18.19 -8.10
C ILE A 421 29.97 -18.25 -7.98
N SER A 422 30.66 -17.12 -8.14
CA SER A 422 32.13 -17.06 -8.07
C SER A 422 32.63 -17.50 -6.70
N ILE A 423 31.99 -17.02 -5.62
CA ILE A 423 32.32 -17.41 -4.25
C ILE A 423 32.00 -18.89 -4.00
N MET A 424 30.85 -19.39 -4.46
CA MET A 424 30.49 -20.81 -4.33
C MET A 424 31.51 -21.72 -5.02
N VAL A 425 31.91 -21.39 -6.25
CA VAL A 425 32.93 -22.12 -7.02
C VAL A 425 34.26 -22.13 -6.27
N PHE A 426 34.70 -20.97 -5.77
CA PHE A 426 35.92 -20.86 -4.97
C PHE A 426 35.87 -21.77 -3.73
N MET A 427 34.76 -21.73 -2.97
CA MET A 427 34.59 -22.55 -1.77
C MET A 427 34.60 -24.05 -2.09
N LEU A 428 34.00 -24.47 -3.19
CA LEU A 428 34.01 -25.88 -3.63
C LEU A 428 35.40 -26.34 -4.04
N ILE A 429 36.17 -25.53 -4.77
CA ILE A 429 37.52 -25.87 -5.22
C ILE A 429 38.50 -25.94 -4.05
N TRP A 430 38.46 -24.94 -3.16
CA TRP A 430 39.44 -24.82 -2.08
C TRP A 430 39.12 -25.73 -0.88
N TYR A 431 37.86 -25.77 -0.46
CA TYR A 431 37.41 -26.48 0.74
C TYR A 431 36.66 -27.80 0.47
N LYS A 432 36.49 -28.21 -0.79
CA LYS A 432 35.90 -29.51 -1.20
C LYS A 432 34.58 -29.81 -0.46
N GLY A 433 34.52 -30.91 0.30
CA GLY A 433 33.31 -31.32 1.04
C GLY A 433 32.78 -30.27 2.04
N SER A 434 33.67 -29.50 2.67
CA SER A 434 33.24 -28.38 3.53
C SER A 434 32.85 -27.13 2.75
N GLY A 435 33.32 -27.00 1.50
CA GLY A 435 32.80 -26.03 0.55
C GLY A 435 31.30 -26.17 0.30
N ILE A 436 30.77 -27.41 0.23
CA ILE A 436 29.33 -27.66 0.10
C ILE A 436 28.56 -27.12 1.30
N ASN A 437 29.10 -27.30 2.51
CA ASN A 437 28.50 -26.76 3.73
C ASN A 437 28.43 -25.22 3.69
N ALA A 438 29.53 -24.56 3.29
CA ALA A 438 29.54 -23.10 3.11
C ALA A 438 28.52 -22.65 2.06
N CYS A 439 28.40 -23.36 0.93
CA CYS A 439 27.42 -23.05 -0.11
C CYS A 439 25.97 -23.14 0.41
N VAL A 440 25.62 -24.19 1.13
CA VAL A 440 24.28 -24.35 1.72
C VAL A 440 24.00 -23.25 2.75
N SER A 441 24.97 -22.97 3.63
CA SER A 441 24.85 -21.89 4.62
C SER A 441 24.66 -20.53 3.96
N GLN A 442 25.34 -20.29 2.84
CA GLN A 442 25.24 -19.05 2.07
C GLN A 442 23.88 -18.87 1.39
N VAL A 443 23.35 -19.92 0.77
CA VAL A 443 22.00 -19.88 0.18
C VAL A 443 20.95 -19.61 1.26
N LEU A 444 21.10 -20.23 2.43
CA LEU A 444 20.22 -19.98 3.57
C LEU A 444 20.40 -18.57 4.16
N ASN A 445 21.62 -18.01 4.13
CA ASN A 445 21.88 -16.63 4.55
C ASN A 445 21.10 -15.62 3.70
N LEU A 446 21.16 -15.78 2.37
CA LEU A 446 20.44 -14.94 1.42
C LEU A 446 18.92 -15.09 1.59
N TYR A 447 18.44 -16.33 1.79
CA TYR A 447 17.03 -16.61 2.08
C TYR A 447 16.55 -15.89 3.35
N ILE A 448 17.28 -16.01 4.47
CA ILE A 448 16.92 -15.35 5.73
C ILE A 448 16.97 -13.83 5.58
N MET A 449 17.97 -13.29 4.87
CA MET A 449 18.08 -11.86 4.62
C MET A 449 16.85 -11.32 3.86
N PHE A 450 16.44 -11.96 2.77
CA PHE A 450 15.23 -11.57 2.04
C PHE A 450 13.96 -11.72 2.89
N SER A 451 13.88 -12.75 3.72
CA SER A 451 12.74 -12.94 4.62
C SER A 451 12.62 -11.81 5.64
N ILE A 452 13.74 -11.36 6.20
CA ILE A 452 13.76 -10.23 7.15
C ILE A 452 13.39 -8.92 6.45
N LEU A 453 13.95 -8.65 5.28
CA LEU A 453 13.57 -7.48 4.47
C LEU A 453 12.06 -7.45 4.18
N SER A 454 11.48 -8.61 3.87
CA SER A 454 10.05 -8.79 3.63
C SER A 454 9.22 -8.60 4.89
N ALA A 455 9.67 -9.14 6.03
CA ALA A 455 8.98 -9.02 7.32
C ALA A 455 8.82 -7.56 7.77
N PHE A 456 9.82 -6.73 7.51
CA PHE A 456 9.84 -5.32 7.91
C PHE A 456 9.35 -4.37 6.80
N ASN A 457 8.87 -4.89 5.66
CA ASN A 457 8.46 -4.09 4.49
C ASN A 457 9.53 -3.06 4.06
N LEU A 458 10.80 -3.46 4.13
CA LEU A 458 11.92 -2.58 3.81
C LEU A 458 12.03 -2.37 2.29
N THR A 459 12.50 -1.19 1.92
CA THR A 459 12.71 -0.82 0.52
C THR A 459 14.09 -1.26 0.05
N ILE A 460 14.15 -2.03 -1.02
CA ILE A 460 15.40 -2.35 -1.72
C ILE A 460 15.73 -1.21 -2.67
N THR A 461 16.91 -0.64 -2.46
CA THR A 461 17.56 0.35 -3.34
C THR A 461 18.88 -0.23 -3.86
N LEU A 462 19.52 0.40 -4.84
CA LEU A 462 20.88 0.12 -5.29
C LEU A 462 21.89 0.08 -4.12
N PRO A 463 21.91 1.06 -3.19
CA PRO A 463 22.68 0.96 -1.95
C PRO A 463 22.35 -0.29 -1.12
N THR A 464 21.07 -0.64 -0.97
CA THR A 464 20.68 -1.89 -0.28
C THR A 464 21.30 -3.11 -0.98
N VAL A 465 21.24 -3.17 -2.32
CA VAL A 465 21.88 -4.23 -3.11
C VAL A 465 23.39 -4.28 -2.89
N ALA A 466 24.07 -3.14 -2.83
CA ALA A 466 25.50 -3.08 -2.50
C ALA A 466 25.80 -3.64 -1.10
N GLY A 467 24.97 -3.32 -0.10
CA GLY A 467 25.07 -3.89 1.25
C GLY A 467 24.87 -5.40 1.28
N MET A 468 23.94 -5.93 0.47
CA MET A 468 23.75 -7.37 0.28
C MET A 468 24.98 -8.03 -0.33
N ILE A 469 25.57 -7.45 -1.37
CA ILE A 469 26.80 -7.97 -2.02
C ILE A 469 27.96 -8.01 -1.01
N LEU A 470 28.14 -6.95 -0.22
CA LEU A 470 29.17 -6.91 0.82
C LEU A 470 28.96 -8.00 1.87
N THR A 471 27.70 -8.20 2.30
CA THR A 471 27.34 -9.27 3.24
C THR A 471 27.66 -10.64 2.67
N ILE A 472 27.38 -10.89 1.39
CA ILE A 472 27.68 -12.18 0.74
C ILE A 472 29.17 -12.52 0.90
N GLY A 473 30.07 -11.55 0.72
CA GLY A 473 31.50 -11.74 0.95
C GLY A 473 31.83 -12.09 2.41
N MET A 474 31.37 -11.27 3.35
CA MET A 474 31.62 -11.47 4.79
C MET A 474 31.04 -12.78 5.33
N ALA A 475 29.89 -13.21 4.82
CA ALA A 475 29.26 -14.47 5.20
C ALA A 475 30.12 -15.69 4.87
N THR A 476 30.91 -15.60 3.80
CA THR A 476 31.86 -16.65 3.45
C THR A 476 33.15 -16.60 4.25
N ASP A 477 33.60 -15.41 4.67
CA ASP A 477 34.77 -15.24 5.55
C ASP A 477 34.57 -15.95 6.91
N ALA A 478 33.39 -15.81 7.52
CA ALA A 478 33.07 -16.52 8.77
C ALA A 478 33.21 -18.06 8.63
N ASN A 479 32.81 -18.61 7.48
CA ASN A 479 32.99 -20.04 7.20
C ASN A 479 34.46 -20.41 7.01
N VAL A 480 35.25 -19.56 6.35
CA VAL A 480 36.70 -19.75 6.18
C VAL A 480 37.40 -19.82 7.54
N ILE A 481 37.12 -18.90 8.46
CA ILE A 481 37.70 -18.87 9.81
C ILE A 481 37.39 -20.17 10.55
N ILE A 482 36.14 -20.65 10.52
CA ILE A 482 35.75 -21.92 11.14
C ILE A 482 36.54 -23.07 10.51
N PHE A 483 36.62 -23.12 9.19
CA PHE A 483 37.26 -24.23 8.47
C PHE A 483 38.75 -24.30 8.75
N GLU A 484 39.46 -23.16 8.75
CA GLU A 484 40.87 -23.11 9.12
C GLU A 484 41.08 -23.52 10.57
N ARG A 485 40.22 -23.08 11.50
CA ARG A 485 40.34 -23.50 12.90
C ARG A 485 40.12 -25.00 13.08
N ILE A 486 39.16 -25.60 12.36
CA ILE A 486 38.96 -27.06 12.36
C ILE A 486 40.20 -27.78 11.78
N LYS A 487 40.83 -27.24 10.73
CA LYS A 487 42.07 -27.82 10.16
C LYS A 487 43.21 -27.79 11.16
N GLU A 488 43.38 -26.71 11.92
CA GLU A 488 44.39 -26.60 12.97
C GLU A 488 44.18 -27.67 14.05
N GLU A 489 42.94 -27.79 14.55
CA GLU A 489 42.59 -28.81 15.56
C GLU A 489 42.81 -30.24 15.05
N ARG A 490 42.55 -30.48 13.76
CA ARG A 490 42.80 -31.77 13.12
C ARG A 490 44.29 -32.07 12.97
N ARG A 491 45.12 -31.06 12.69
CA ARG A 491 46.60 -31.19 12.65
C ARG A 491 47.18 -31.51 14.02
N LEU A 492 46.51 -31.10 15.10
CA LEU A 492 46.85 -31.48 16.47
C LEU A 492 46.45 -32.93 16.82
N GLY A 493 45.92 -33.70 15.86
CA GLY A 493 45.61 -35.12 16.03
C GLY A 493 44.22 -35.43 16.61
N LYS A 494 43.36 -34.42 16.79
CA LYS A 494 42.00 -34.63 17.31
C LYS A 494 41.13 -35.42 16.32
N ASP A 495 40.20 -36.21 16.84
CA ASP A 495 39.20 -36.90 16.03
C ASP A 495 38.24 -35.89 15.36
N ARG A 496 37.45 -36.34 14.37
CA ARG A 496 36.59 -35.44 13.58
C ARG A 496 35.60 -34.65 14.45
N ALA A 497 34.91 -35.32 15.37
CA ALA A 497 33.87 -34.68 16.16
C ALA A 497 34.48 -33.64 17.13
N SER A 498 35.58 -34.00 17.79
CA SER A 498 36.28 -33.07 18.68
C SER A 498 36.93 -31.90 17.94
N SER A 499 37.47 -32.14 16.73
CA SER A 499 38.06 -31.08 15.89
C SER A 499 37.00 -30.07 15.46
N VAL A 500 35.81 -30.55 15.06
CA VAL A 500 34.68 -29.68 14.70
C VAL A 500 34.24 -28.88 15.92
N SER A 501 33.98 -29.51 17.06
CA SER A 501 33.53 -28.78 18.25
C SER A 501 34.55 -27.72 18.69
N ALA A 502 35.82 -28.11 18.84
CA ALA A 502 36.89 -27.20 19.23
C ALA A 502 37.10 -26.08 18.21
N GLY A 503 36.97 -26.38 16.91
CA GLY A 503 37.06 -25.40 15.84
C GLY A 503 36.00 -24.32 15.93
N PHE A 504 34.73 -24.71 16.12
CA PHE A 504 33.62 -23.77 16.32
C PHE A 504 33.76 -22.96 17.60
N ASP A 505 34.14 -23.60 18.72
CA ASP A 505 34.24 -22.92 20.01
C ASP A 505 35.39 -21.90 20.02
N ASN A 506 36.51 -22.20 19.34
CA ASN A 506 37.62 -21.27 19.17
C ASN A 506 37.35 -20.16 18.12
N ALA A 507 36.62 -20.46 17.05
CA ALA A 507 36.27 -19.48 16.02
C ALA A 507 35.16 -18.51 16.49
N PHE A 508 34.38 -18.89 17.50
CA PHE A 508 33.20 -18.15 17.96
C PHE A 508 33.51 -16.67 18.24
N TRP A 509 34.49 -16.38 19.09
CA TRP A 509 34.78 -15.00 19.49
C TRP A 509 35.32 -14.16 18.36
N ALA A 510 36.16 -14.71 17.48
CA ALA A 510 36.67 -13.99 16.30
C ALA A 510 35.53 -13.60 15.34
N ILE A 511 34.57 -14.50 15.13
CA ILE A 511 33.40 -14.23 14.27
C ILE A 511 32.48 -13.22 14.94
N MET A 512 32.19 -13.38 16.23
CA MET A 512 31.34 -12.45 16.97
C MET A 512 31.95 -11.04 16.98
N ASP A 513 33.25 -10.90 17.22
CA ASP A 513 33.93 -9.60 17.26
C ASP A 513 33.78 -8.84 15.93
N SER A 514 34.21 -9.44 14.82
CA SER A 514 34.12 -8.84 13.48
C SER A 514 32.68 -8.44 13.10
N ASN A 515 31.71 -9.31 13.38
CA ASN A 515 30.30 -9.05 13.06
C ASN A 515 29.69 -8.00 14.00
N ILE A 516 29.99 -8.02 15.31
CA ILE A 516 29.49 -7.02 16.25
C ILE A 516 30.03 -5.63 15.90
N THR A 517 31.31 -5.50 15.59
CA THR A 517 31.88 -4.20 15.16
C THR A 517 31.18 -3.67 13.91
N THR A 518 30.96 -4.53 12.92
CA THR A 518 30.24 -4.16 11.68
C THR A 518 28.78 -3.78 11.97
N PHE A 519 28.11 -4.50 12.87
CA PHE A 519 26.75 -4.22 13.27
C PHE A 519 26.62 -2.87 14.00
N ILE A 520 27.56 -2.55 14.89
CA ILE A 520 27.62 -1.24 15.56
C ILE A 520 27.75 -0.13 14.53
N ALA A 521 28.66 -0.26 13.56
CA ALA A 521 28.82 0.71 12.48
C ALA A 521 27.52 0.88 11.68
N ALA A 522 26.84 -0.21 11.35
CA ALA A 522 25.57 -0.18 10.64
C ALA A 522 24.46 0.53 11.44
N ILE A 523 24.42 0.40 12.78
CA ILE A 523 23.47 1.14 13.63
C ILE A 523 23.72 2.64 13.52
N PHE A 524 24.98 3.08 13.69
CA PHE A 524 25.31 4.51 13.58
C PHE A 524 25.00 5.07 12.20
N MET A 525 25.30 4.32 11.14
CA MET A 525 24.94 4.70 9.77
C MET A 525 23.42 4.77 9.56
N THR A 526 22.65 3.91 10.22
CA THR A 526 21.18 3.93 10.13
C THR A 526 20.56 5.12 10.86
N GLN A 527 21.17 5.55 11.97
CA GLN A 527 20.69 6.68 12.77
C GLN A 527 21.10 8.04 12.19
N LEU A 528 22.34 8.14 11.70
CA LEU A 528 22.94 9.39 11.22
C LEU A 528 22.84 9.57 9.69
N GLY A 529 22.72 8.46 8.95
CA GLY A 529 22.59 8.48 7.50
C GLY A 529 21.17 8.77 7.04
N SER A 530 21.03 9.40 5.88
CA SER A 530 19.75 9.66 5.23
C SER A 530 19.63 8.89 3.91
N GLY A 531 18.39 8.57 3.53
CA GLY A 531 18.04 7.97 2.23
C GLY A 531 18.87 6.73 1.88
N ALA A 532 19.74 6.87 0.88
CA ALA A 532 20.59 5.81 0.33
C ALA A 532 21.52 5.16 1.38
N VAL A 533 22.16 5.95 2.25
CA VAL A 533 23.10 5.44 3.25
C VAL A 533 22.38 4.61 4.29
N GLN A 534 21.19 5.04 4.68
CA GLN A 534 20.33 4.30 5.61
C GLN A 534 19.91 2.95 5.01
N GLY A 535 19.50 2.93 3.73
CA GLY A 535 19.15 1.70 3.03
C GLY A 535 20.29 0.69 2.91
N PHE A 536 21.52 1.16 2.68
CA PHE A 536 22.73 0.33 2.72
C PHE A 536 22.97 -0.24 4.13
N ALA A 537 22.92 0.62 5.14
CA ALA A 537 23.22 0.26 6.53
C ALA A 537 22.24 -0.79 7.09
N VAL A 538 20.95 -0.64 6.81
CA VAL A 538 19.92 -1.60 7.22
C VAL A 538 20.17 -2.97 6.58
N SER A 539 20.50 -3.01 5.28
CA SER A 539 20.83 -4.26 4.61
C SER A 539 22.06 -4.93 5.22
N LEU A 540 23.09 -4.15 5.52
CA LEU A 540 24.32 -4.62 6.14
C LEU A 540 24.04 -5.21 7.52
N ALA A 541 23.25 -4.51 8.35
CA ALA A 541 22.88 -4.96 9.69
C ALA A 541 22.13 -6.31 9.66
N ILE A 542 21.12 -6.44 8.78
CA ILE A 542 20.37 -7.68 8.61
C ILE A 542 21.29 -8.80 8.13
N GLY A 543 22.15 -8.48 7.16
CA GLY A 543 23.10 -9.41 6.59
C GLY A 543 24.08 -9.98 7.60
N VAL A 544 24.65 -9.12 8.45
CA VAL A 544 25.56 -9.48 9.54
C VAL A 544 24.88 -10.41 10.56
N VAL A 545 23.66 -10.09 10.98
CA VAL A 545 22.90 -10.94 11.92
C VAL A 545 22.58 -12.31 11.30
N SER A 546 22.14 -12.34 10.05
CA SER A 546 21.90 -13.57 9.29
C SER A 546 23.18 -14.40 9.15
N THR A 547 24.32 -13.73 8.96
CA THR A 547 25.65 -14.36 8.81
C THR A 547 26.06 -15.09 10.07
N VAL A 548 25.98 -14.43 11.23
CA VAL A 548 26.32 -15.05 12.51
C VAL A 548 25.47 -16.31 12.76
N PHE A 549 24.17 -16.23 12.49
CA PHE A 549 23.26 -17.37 12.66
C PHE A 549 23.61 -18.52 11.71
N THR A 550 23.80 -18.24 10.43
CA THR A 550 24.09 -19.27 9.42
C THR A 550 25.48 -19.89 9.62
N ALA A 551 26.50 -19.09 9.91
CA ALA A 551 27.84 -19.58 10.16
C ALA A 551 27.95 -20.39 11.46
N LEU A 552 27.35 -19.96 12.56
CA LEU A 552 27.55 -20.62 13.86
C LEU A 552 26.53 -21.73 14.16
N VAL A 553 25.29 -21.60 13.67
CA VAL A 553 24.20 -22.54 13.98
C VAL A 553 23.98 -23.53 12.84
N VAL A 554 23.80 -23.03 11.61
CA VAL A 554 23.47 -23.87 10.44
C VAL A 554 24.69 -24.67 10.00
N SER A 555 25.84 -24.02 9.82
CA SER A 555 27.08 -24.71 9.42
C SER A 555 27.48 -25.79 10.42
N ARG A 556 27.36 -25.51 11.74
CA ARG A 556 27.64 -26.50 12.81
C ARG A 556 26.67 -27.68 12.74
N LEU A 557 25.37 -27.43 12.49
CA LEU A 557 24.39 -28.51 12.32
C LEU A 557 24.76 -29.43 11.13
N ILE A 558 25.18 -28.85 10.01
CA ILE A 558 25.54 -29.61 8.81
C ILE A 558 26.75 -30.52 9.09
N PHE A 559 27.77 -30.02 9.80
CA PHE A 559 28.91 -30.84 10.20
C PHE A 559 28.53 -31.96 11.19
N ASP A 560 27.67 -31.66 12.17
CA ASP A 560 27.17 -32.66 13.13
C ASP A 560 26.39 -33.77 12.38
N PHE A 561 25.50 -33.39 11.45
CA PHE A 561 24.73 -34.31 10.63
C PHE A 561 25.62 -35.20 9.74
N GLN A 562 26.63 -34.63 9.09
CA GLN A 562 27.59 -35.39 8.29
C GLN A 562 28.39 -36.41 9.13
N THR A 563 28.69 -36.07 10.38
CA THR A 563 29.51 -36.92 11.26
C THR A 563 28.69 -38.07 11.82
N GLU A 564 27.43 -37.85 12.20
CA GLU A 564 26.59 -38.85 12.89
C GLU A 564 25.71 -39.68 11.96
N VAL A 565 25.04 -39.03 11.00
CA VAL A 565 24.05 -39.71 10.14
C VAL A 565 24.74 -40.31 8.93
N LEU A 566 25.58 -39.51 8.26
CA LEU A 566 26.34 -39.98 7.09
C LEU A 566 27.63 -40.73 7.48
N LYS A 567 27.96 -40.78 8.78
CA LYS A 567 29.14 -41.48 9.35
C LYS A 567 30.44 -41.20 8.60
N VAL A 568 30.60 -39.96 8.10
CA VAL A 568 31.76 -39.58 7.30
C VAL A 568 32.99 -39.52 8.20
N LYS A 569 33.93 -40.45 8.01
CA LYS A 569 35.13 -40.58 8.87
C LYS A 569 36.22 -39.53 8.56
N ASN A 570 36.28 -39.05 7.32
CA ASN A 570 37.35 -38.17 6.82
C ASN A 570 36.85 -36.73 6.69
N ILE A 571 37.63 -35.77 7.18
CA ILE A 571 37.30 -34.35 7.09
C ILE A 571 37.92 -33.80 5.80
N SER A 572 37.10 -33.62 4.77
CA SER A 572 37.54 -32.98 3.53
C SER A 572 37.54 -31.44 3.66
N ILE A 573 38.51 -30.86 4.39
CA ILE A 573 38.69 -29.39 4.52
C ILE A 573 40.03 -28.97 3.87
N GLY A 574 40.27 -29.39 2.63
CA GLY A 574 41.37 -28.87 1.80
C GLY A 574 42.35 -29.92 1.25
N TRP A 575 43.35 -29.43 0.54
CA TRP A 575 44.37 -30.25 -0.13
C TRP A 575 45.48 -30.59 0.88
N GLY A 576 45.49 -31.83 1.38
CA GLY A 576 46.56 -32.35 2.24
C GLY A 576 46.15 -32.85 3.62
N ILE A 577 44.87 -32.73 4.00
CA ILE A 577 44.33 -33.29 5.26
C ILE A 577 43.23 -34.28 4.88
N LYS A 578 43.39 -35.56 5.21
CA LYS A 578 42.38 -36.61 5.05
C LYS A 578 41.68 -36.91 6.37
#